data_AF-A0A1B6W1K4-F1
#
_entry.id   AF-A0A1B6W1K4-F1
#
_cell.length_a   1.000
_cell.length_b   1.000
_cell.length_c   1.000
_cell.angle_alpha   90.00
_cell.angle_beta   90.00
_cell.angle_gamma   90.00
#
_symmetry.space_group_name_H-M   'P 1'
#
loop_
_entity.id
_entity.type
_entity.pdbx_description
1 polymer ?
#
loop_
_entity_poly.entity_id
_entity_poly.type
_entity_poly.pdbx_seq_one_letter_code
_entity_poly.pdbx_strand_id
1 'polypeptide(L)'
;MIWNKWNAEEKTKIQRQLLQFTCEKTAAFLAEHPSETFYAFTYDCNTEYGQVSLCLNSEEFFQEGLSRSRAEFPEYYSSEEDIREYRYNTGNWQYQCFDTFTFIEEDEIDHIHGQIDGGNIDEWFALIGEFRTMCRETVREFAGSDVFAQIPKTAGFLAYAVDHEESIEEALQHAVSV
;
A
#
# COMPACT_ATOMS: atom_id res chain seq x y z
N MET A 1 1.04 26.99 11.57
CA MET A 1 -0.03 26.00 11.40
C MET A 1 0.37 25.08 10.27
N ILE A 2 0.88 23.90 10.61
CA ILE A 2 1.25 22.84 9.67
C ILE A 2 0.05 22.47 8.78
N TRP A 3 -1.17 22.64 9.31
CA TRP A 3 -2.44 22.51 8.57
C TRP A 3 -2.58 23.40 7.33
N ASN A 4 -1.94 24.58 7.30
CA ASN A 4 -1.97 25.45 6.11
C ASN A 4 -1.05 24.96 4.98
N LYS A 5 -0.05 24.12 5.31
CA LYS A 5 0.88 23.52 4.36
C LYS A 5 0.19 22.41 3.55
N TRP A 6 -0.76 21.70 4.14
CA TRP A 6 -1.53 20.61 3.53
C TRP A 6 -2.82 21.11 2.86
N ASN A 7 -2.71 22.18 2.09
CA ASN A 7 -3.83 22.69 1.29
C ASN A 7 -4.09 21.79 0.07
N ALA A 8 -5.18 22.06 -0.65
CA ALA A 8 -5.59 21.26 -1.81
C ALA A 8 -4.55 21.20 -2.94
N GLU A 9 -3.77 22.27 -3.15
CA GLU A 9 -2.71 22.33 -4.16
C GLU A 9 -1.55 21.39 -3.80
N GLU A 10 -1.11 21.44 -2.54
CA GLU A 10 -0.02 20.60 -2.05
C GLU A 10 -0.40 19.11 -2.05
N LYS A 11 -1.64 18.79 -1.65
CA LYS A 11 -2.19 17.43 -1.75
C LYS A 11 -2.21 16.92 -3.18
N THR A 12 -2.68 17.74 -4.12
CA THR A 12 -2.70 17.40 -5.55
C THR A 12 -1.29 17.17 -6.09
N LYS A 13 -0.33 17.99 -5.66
CA LYS A 13 1.08 17.84 -6.05
C LYS A 13 1.66 16.52 -5.56
N ILE A 14 1.42 16.16 -4.30
CA ILE A 14 1.92 14.93 -3.70
C ILE A 14 1.28 13.70 -4.35
N GLN A 15 -0.02 13.72 -4.61
CA GLN A 15 -0.70 12.66 -5.34
C GLN A 15 -0.05 12.41 -6.71
N ARG A 16 0.24 13.48 -7.47
CA ARG A 16 0.92 13.37 -8.77
C ARG A 16 2.32 12.80 -8.65
N GLN A 17 3.06 13.20 -7.62
CA GLN A 17 4.41 12.68 -7.36
C GLN A 17 4.37 11.20 -6.99
N LEU A 18 3.41 10.78 -6.16
CA LEU A 18 3.21 9.38 -5.79
C LEU A 18 2.82 8.52 -7.00
N LEU A 19 1.93 9.02 -7.86
CA LEU A 19 1.57 8.34 -9.11
C LEU A 19 2.78 8.19 -10.04
N GLN A 20 3.52 9.28 -10.26
CA GLN A 20 4.72 9.27 -11.09
C GLN A 20 5.76 8.27 -10.54
N PHE A 21 6.03 8.36 -9.25
CA PHE A 21 6.93 7.43 -8.55
C PHE A 21 6.48 5.98 -8.75
N THR A 22 5.19 5.70 -8.58
CA THR A 22 4.63 4.36 -8.74
C THR A 22 4.82 3.82 -10.15
N CYS A 23 4.54 4.63 -11.17
CA CYS A 23 4.78 4.27 -12.56
C CYS A 23 6.26 3.99 -12.82
N GLU A 24 7.16 4.87 -12.38
CA GLU A 24 8.60 4.72 -12.60
C GLU A 24 9.16 3.46 -11.92
N LYS A 25 8.84 3.29 -10.63
CA LYS A 25 9.38 2.18 -9.83
C LYS A 25 8.78 0.84 -10.21
N THR A 26 7.49 0.79 -10.53
CA THR A 26 6.88 -0.45 -11.02
C THR A 26 7.44 -0.83 -12.39
N ALA A 27 7.66 0.13 -13.30
CA ALA A 27 8.27 -0.17 -14.60
C ALA A 27 9.70 -0.72 -14.46
N ALA A 28 10.50 -0.14 -13.56
CA ALA A 28 11.84 -0.65 -13.25
C ALA A 28 11.79 -2.07 -12.66
N PHE A 29 10.90 -2.28 -11.68
CA PHE A 29 10.69 -3.58 -11.05
C PHE A 29 10.31 -4.66 -12.08
N LEU A 30 9.36 -4.38 -12.97
CA LEU A 30 8.94 -5.35 -14.00
C LEU A 30 10.06 -5.70 -14.98
N ALA A 31 10.99 -4.77 -15.25
CA ALA A 31 12.15 -5.04 -16.09
C ALA A 31 13.15 -6.00 -15.44
N GLU A 32 13.22 -5.99 -14.10
CA GLU A 32 14.05 -6.92 -13.31
C GLU A 32 13.39 -8.29 -13.11
N HIS A 33 12.05 -8.35 -13.20
CA HIS A 33 11.24 -9.55 -12.97
C HIS A 33 10.37 -9.96 -14.19
N PRO A 34 10.93 -10.15 -15.41
CA PRO A 34 10.16 -10.27 -16.65
C PRO A 34 9.39 -11.58 -16.81
N SER A 35 9.68 -12.61 -16.01
CA SER A 35 9.07 -13.94 -16.10
C SER A 35 8.03 -14.23 -15.02
N GLU A 36 7.88 -13.34 -14.04
CA GLU A 36 6.98 -13.56 -12.91
C GLU A 36 5.55 -13.12 -13.23
N THR A 37 4.58 -13.77 -12.60
CA THR A 37 3.16 -13.42 -12.68
C THR A 37 2.64 -13.11 -11.29
N PHE A 38 2.04 -11.94 -11.14
CA PHE A 38 1.63 -11.38 -9.86
C PHE A 38 0.12 -11.52 -9.66
N TYR A 39 -0.33 -11.63 -8.41
CA TYR A 39 -1.76 -11.67 -8.08
C TYR A 39 -2.28 -10.40 -7.41
N ALA A 40 -1.39 -9.55 -6.88
CA ALA A 40 -1.79 -8.28 -6.33
C ALA A 40 -0.65 -7.26 -6.36
N PHE A 41 -1.05 -6.00 -6.51
CA PHE A 41 -0.22 -4.82 -6.29
C PHE A 41 -0.85 -3.99 -5.16
N THR A 42 -0.03 -3.49 -4.25
CA THR A 42 -0.54 -2.78 -3.08
C THR A 42 0.31 -1.57 -2.73
N TYR A 43 -0.37 -0.50 -2.29
CA TYR A 43 0.23 0.51 -1.43
C TYR A 43 0.10 0.08 0.02
N ASP A 44 1.23 -0.25 0.64
CA ASP A 44 1.35 -0.44 2.07
C ASP A 44 1.58 0.94 2.70
N CYS A 45 0.49 1.50 3.20
CA CYS A 45 0.39 2.87 3.68
C CYS A 45 0.88 2.91 5.13
N ASN A 46 2.04 3.52 5.31
CA ASN A 46 2.60 3.85 6.61
C ASN A 46 2.27 5.32 6.90
N THR A 47 0.97 5.65 6.90
CA THR A 47 0.56 7.07 6.92
C THR A 47 1.01 7.80 8.17
N GLU A 48 1.06 7.11 9.33
CA GLU A 48 1.62 7.67 10.57
C GLU A 48 3.09 8.06 10.44
N TYR A 49 3.82 7.40 9.54
CA TYR A 49 5.23 7.66 9.23
C TYR A 49 5.43 8.46 7.94
N GLY A 50 4.36 9.00 7.36
CA GLY A 50 4.45 9.83 6.17
C GLY A 50 4.97 9.09 4.93
N GLN A 51 4.74 7.77 4.86
CA GLN A 51 5.32 6.90 3.83
C GLN A 51 4.28 6.00 3.15
N VAL A 52 4.54 5.69 1.88
CA VAL A 52 3.83 4.66 1.12
C VAL A 52 4.84 3.72 0.50
N SER A 53 4.71 2.44 0.78
CA SER A 53 5.56 1.40 0.22
C SER A 53 4.83 0.66 -0.88
N LEU A 54 5.52 0.41 -1.99
CA LEU A 54 5.00 -0.36 -3.11
C LEU A 54 5.23 -1.85 -2.86
N CYS A 55 4.18 -2.64 -3.03
CA CYS A 55 4.18 -4.07 -2.76
C CYS A 55 3.66 -4.84 -3.97
N LEU A 56 4.30 -5.97 -4.29
CA LEU A 56 3.85 -6.95 -5.29
C LEU A 56 4.05 -8.36 -4.75
N ASN A 57 3.24 -9.31 -5.17
CA ASN A 57 3.49 -10.71 -4.85
C ASN A 57 3.01 -11.68 -5.94
N SER A 58 3.74 -12.77 -6.07
CA SER A 58 3.48 -13.83 -7.05
C SER A 58 2.68 -14.98 -6.43
N GLU A 59 1.95 -15.71 -7.28
CA GLU A 59 1.20 -16.89 -6.81
C GLU A 59 2.14 -17.96 -6.25
N GLU A 60 3.30 -18.13 -6.89
CA GLU A 60 4.32 -19.09 -6.49
C GLU A 60 4.78 -18.82 -5.05
N PHE A 61 5.17 -17.58 -4.74
CA PHE A 61 5.65 -17.23 -3.41
C PHE A 61 4.55 -17.35 -2.35
N PHE A 62 3.31 -16.96 -2.68
CA PHE A 62 2.18 -17.15 -1.77
C PHE A 62 1.97 -18.62 -1.42
N GLN A 63 1.98 -19.52 -2.41
CA GLN A 63 1.77 -20.96 -2.16
C GLN A 63 2.90 -21.57 -1.34
N GLU A 64 4.16 -21.21 -1.63
CA GLU A 64 5.31 -21.64 -0.86
C GLU A 64 5.26 -21.14 0.60
N GLY A 65 4.95 -19.86 0.79
CA GLY A 65 4.80 -19.25 2.10
C GLY A 65 3.68 -19.91 2.91
N LEU A 66 2.49 -20.03 2.31
CA LEU A 66 1.34 -20.65 2.97
C LEU A 66 1.60 -22.12 3.34
N SER A 67 2.28 -22.87 2.47
CA SER A 67 2.65 -24.27 2.75
C SER A 67 3.58 -24.36 3.96
N ARG A 68 4.58 -23.48 4.06
CA ARG A 68 5.52 -23.41 5.19
C ARG A 68 4.80 -23.01 6.47
N SER A 69 4.00 -21.95 6.42
CA SER A 69 3.24 -21.45 7.55
C SER A 69 2.24 -22.49 8.08
N ARG A 70 1.60 -23.27 7.20
CA ARG A 70 0.73 -24.40 7.59
C ARG A 70 1.49 -25.56 8.23
N ALA A 71 2.71 -25.83 7.78
CA ALA A 71 3.52 -26.88 8.37
C ALA A 71 3.97 -26.53 9.79
N GLU A 72 4.20 -25.25 10.06
CA GLU A 72 4.66 -24.75 11.36
C GLU A 72 3.50 -24.45 12.32
N PHE A 73 2.40 -23.90 11.81
CA PHE A 73 1.27 -23.36 12.56
C PHE A 73 -0.09 -23.79 11.96
N PRO A 74 -0.40 -25.09 11.91
CA PRO A 74 -1.54 -25.63 11.16
C PRO A 74 -2.90 -25.08 11.59
N GLU A 75 -3.08 -24.72 12.86
CA GLU A 75 -4.32 -24.18 13.40
C GLU A 75 -4.63 -22.75 12.94
N TYR A 76 -3.61 -21.96 12.57
CA TYR A 76 -3.74 -20.55 12.21
C TYR A 76 -3.99 -20.30 10.72
N TYR A 77 -3.87 -21.33 9.86
CA TYR A 77 -3.97 -21.19 8.40
C TYR A 77 -4.91 -22.24 7.80
N SER A 78 -5.99 -22.52 8.52
CA SER A 78 -6.89 -23.64 8.25
C SER A 78 -8.22 -23.22 7.64
N SER A 79 -8.69 -21.99 7.90
CA SER A 79 -9.93 -21.46 7.33
C SER A 79 -9.70 -20.65 6.04
N GLU A 80 -10.75 -20.41 5.26
CA GLU A 80 -10.68 -19.54 4.08
C GLU A 80 -10.34 -18.09 4.43
N GLU A 81 -10.79 -17.63 5.60
CA GLU A 81 -10.52 -16.28 6.12
C GLU A 81 -9.03 -16.12 6.44
N ASP A 82 -8.44 -17.09 7.16
CA ASP A 82 -7.00 -17.07 7.48
C ASP A 82 -6.14 -17.08 6.22
N ILE A 83 -6.52 -17.88 5.22
CA ILE A 83 -5.80 -17.95 3.94
C ILE A 83 -5.90 -16.61 3.20
N ARG A 84 -7.08 -15.98 3.23
CA ARG A 84 -7.31 -14.69 2.59
C ARG A 84 -6.50 -13.58 3.28
N GLU A 85 -6.52 -13.56 4.61
CA GLU A 85 -5.71 -12.64 5.42
C GLU A 85 -4.22 -12.83 5.09
N TYR A 86 -3.72 -14.06 5.13
CA TYR A 86 -2.34 -14.36 4.77
C TYR A 86 -1.98 -13.90 3.35
N ARG A 87 -2.90 -14.11 2.39
CA ARG A 87 -2.69 -13.75 0.98
C ARG A 87 -2.54 -12.26 0.76
N TYR A 88 -3.32 -11.43 1.45
CA TYR A 88 -3.38 -10.00 1.17
C TYR A 88 -2.71 -9.14 2.26
N ASN A 89 -2.18 -9.75 3.31
CA ASN A 89 -1.28 -9.10 4.24
C ASN A 89 0.12 -8.97 3.62
N THR A 90 0.53 -7.73 3.36
CA THR A 90 1.81 -7.38 2.70
C THR A 90 3.02 -7.84 3.50
N GLY A 91 2.90 -8.03 4.82
CA GLY A 91 3.96 -8.59 5.68
C GLY A 91 4.39 -10.01 5.32
N ASN A 92 3.57 -10.73 4.53
CA ASN A 92 3.89 -12.07 4.04
C ASN A 92 4.42 -12.09 2.61
N TRP A 93 4.56 -10.93 1.95
CA TRP A 93 4.86 -10.85 0.52
C TRP A 93 6.36 -10.88 0.24
N GLN A 94 6.75 -11.45 -0.89
CA GLN A 94 8.15 -11.50 -1.32
C GLN A 94 8.71 -10.10 -1.56
N TYR A 95 7.94 -9.30 -2.29
CA TYR A 95 8.30 -7.94 -2.67
C TYR A 95 7.47 -6.97 -1.84
N GLN A 96 7.47 -7.18 -0.53
CA GLN A 96 7.04 -6.15 0.41
C GLN A 96 8.00 -4.98 0.30
N CYS A 97 7.48 -3.77 0.12
CA CYS A 97 8.27 -2.55 0.15
C CYS A 97 9.44 -2.56 -0.85
N PHE A 98 9.19 -2.97 -2.11
CA PHE A 98 10.23 -2.96 -3.16
C PHE A 98 10.70 -1.54 -3.49
N ASP A 99 9.88 -0.52 -3.20
CA ASP A 99 10.28 0.88 -3.18
C ASP A 99 9.36 1.67 -2.23
N THR A 100 9.82 2.83 -1.73
CA THR A 100 9.08 3.65 -0.75
C THR A 100 9.08 5.11 -1.14
N PHE A 101 7.90 5.73 -1.09
CA PHE A 101 7.70 7.15 -1.26
C PHE A 101 7.46 7.83 0.08
N THR A 102 8.33 8.78 0.43
CA THR A 102 8.18 9.61 1.64
C THR A 102 7.55 10.95 1.25
N PHE A 103 6.38 11.24 1.83
CA PHE A 103 5.68 12.52 1.64
C PHE A 103 5.75 13.43 2.87
N ILE A 104 6.06 12.88 4.05
CA ILE A 104 6.43 13.63 5.26
C ILE A 104 7.71 13.03 5.84
N GLU A 105 8.73 13.85 6.03
CA GLU A 105 9.98 13.41 6.68
C GLU A 105 9.77 13.22 8.19
N GLU A 106 10.54 12.32 8.80
CA GLU A 106 10.46 12.00 10.23
C GLU A 106 10.59 13.25 11.12
N ASP A 107 11.55 14.13 10.82
CA ASP A 107 11.73 15.40 11.54
C ASP A 107 10.47 16.29 11.50
N GLU A 108 9.71 16.25 10.41
CA GLU A 108 8.45 16.99 10.28
C GLU A 108 7.33 16.30 11.08
N ILE A 109 7.30 14.98 11.12
CA ILE A 109 6.36 14.21 11.96
C ILE A 109 6.61 14.49 13.44
N ASP A 110 7.86 14.44 13.89
CA ASP A 110 8.25 14.78 15.26
C ASP A 110 7.86 16.22 15.62
N HIS A 111 8.04 17.14 14.67
CA HIS A 111 7.60 18.52 14.84
C HIS A 111 6.08 18.65 14.95
N ILE A 112 5.32 17.89 14.15
CA ILE A 112 3.86 17.80 14.22
C ILE A 112 3.44 17.26 15.59
N HIS A 113 3.96 16.10 16.00
CA HIS A 113 3.66 15.47 17.29
C HIS A 113 4.01 16.39 18.47
N GLY A 114 5.14 17.09 18.42
CA GLY A 114 5.52 18.06 19.45
C GLY A 114 4.59 19.27 19.56
N GLN A 115 3.75 19.53 18.53
CA GLN A 115 2.73 20.57 18.51
C GLN A 115 1.32 20.05 18.83
N ILE A 116 1.14 18.73 18.95
CA ILE A 116 -0.12 18.14 19.39
C ILE A 116 -0.23 18.30 20.92
N ASP A 117 -0.80 19.43 21.33
CA ASP A 117 -1.58 19.54 22.57
C ASP A 117 -2.76 18.55 22.47
N GLY A 118 -3.21 17.96 23.57
CA GLY A 118 -4.31 16.99 23.61
C GLY A 118 -5.64 17.43 22.93
N GLY A 119 -5.78 18.68 22.50
CA GLY A 119 -6.85 19.14 21.61
C GLY A 119 -6.65 18.98 20.09
N ASN A 120 -5.42 18.72 19.60
CA ASN A 120 -5.12 18.68 18.15
C ASN A 120 -4.93 17.26 17.58
N ILE A 121 -5.15 16.21 18.39
CA ILE A 121 -5.00 14.82 17.95
C ILE A 121 -6.04 14.45 16.88
N ASP A 122 -7.24 15.03 16.96
CA ASP A 122 -8.29 14.84 15.96
C ASP A 122 -7.89 15.40 14.59
N GLU A 123 -7.14 16.51 14.56
CA GLU A 123 -6.64 17.10 13.32
C GLU A 123 -5.60 16.18 12.66
N TRP A 124 -4.77 15.50 13.46
CA TRP A 124 -3.80 14.51 12.98
C TRP A 124 -4.51 13.32 12.34
N PHE A 125 -5.48 12.72 13.04
CA PHE A 125 -6.25 11.61 12.47
C PHE A 125 -7.03 12.01 11.22
N ALA A 126 -7.54 13.25 11.15
CA ALA A 126 -8.19 13.76 9.95
C ALA A 126 -7.22 13.83 8.76
N LEU A 127 -6.00 14.33 8.96
CA LEU A 127 -4.97 14.39 7.93
C LEU A 127 -4.53 12.99 7.48
N ILE A 128 -4.34 12.06 8.42
CA ILE A 128 -4.07 10.64 8.13
C ILE A 128 -5.18 10.02 7.27
N GLY A 129 -6.45 10.28 7.61
CA GLY A 129 -7.59 9.82 6.82
C GLY A 129 -7.63 10.40 5.39
N GLU A 130 -7.22 11.66 5.22
CA GLU A 130 -7.08 12.27 3.90
C GLU A 130 -5.96 11.61 3.08
N PHE A 131 -4.82 11.27 3.69
CA PHE A 131 -3.74 10.54 3.02
C PHE A 131 -4.15 9.13 2.61
N ARG A 132 -4.86 8.40 3.47
CA ARG A 132 -5.41 7.08 3.10
C ARG A 132 -6.34 7.19 1.90
N THR A 133 -7.18 8.22 1.87
CA THR A 133 -8.06 8.50 0.73
C THR A 133 -7.26 8.79 -0.54
N MET A 134 -6.25 9.66 -0.46
CA MET A 134 -5.34 9.95 -1.57
C MET A 134 -4.64 8.69 -2.08
N CYS A 135 -4.17 7.80 -1.20
CA CYS A 135 -3.53 6.55 -1.60
C CYS A 135 -4.49 5.66 -2.41
N ARG A 136 -5.73 5.49 -1.94
CA ARG A 136 -6.75 4.72 -2.66
C ARG A 136 -7.09 5.31 -4.03
N GLU A 137 -7.19 6.64 -4.11
CA GLU A 137 -7.43 7.34 -5.38
C GLU A 137 -6.25 7.17 -6.34
N THR A 138 -5.02 7.25 -5.83
CA THR A 138 -3.80 7.08 -6.62
C THR A 138 -3.67 5.66 -7.14
N VAL A 139 -3.99 4.64 -6.34
CA VAL A 139 -4.03 3.25 -6.82
C VAL A 139 -5.03 3.08 -7.95
N ARG A 140 -6.22 3.71 -7.86
CA ARG A 140 -7.22 3.68 -8.95
C ARG A 140 -6.72 4.37 -10.21
N GLU A 141 -6.04 5.51 -10.07
CA GLU A 141 -5.45 6.21 -11.21
C GLU A 141 -4.31 5.39 -11.83
N PHE A 142 -3.44 4.80 -11.00
CA PHE A 142 -2.38 3.90 -11.45
C PHE A 142 -2.95 2.69 -12.20
N ALA A 143 -4.05 2.10 -11.74
CA ALA A 143 -4.72 0.99 -12.41
C ALA A 143 -5.18 1.33 -13.85
N GLY A 144 -5.34 2.61 -14.17
CA GLY A 144 -5.64 3.10 -15.52
C GLY A 144 -4.41 3.40 -16.39
N SER A 145 -3.18 3.18 -15.89
CA SER A 145 -1.93 3.52 -16.58
C SER A 145 -1.39 2.43 -17.51
N ASP A 146 -0.57 2.83 -18.48
CA ASP A 146 0.13 1.90 -19.37
C ASP A 146 1.14 1.02 -18.62
N VAL A 147 1.72 1.51 -17.52
CA VAL A 147 2.65 0.71 -16.68
C VAL A 147 1.88 -0.39 -15.96
N PHE A 148 0.72 -0.07 -15.39
CA PHE A 148 -0.11 -1.08 -14.75
C PHE A 148 -0.54 -2.16 -15.76
N ALA A 149 -0.89 -1.78 -16.98
CA ALA A 149 -1.23 -2.73 -18.04
C ALA A 149 -0.09 -3.73 -18.35
N GLN A 150 1.17 -3.35 -18.14
CA GLN A 150 2.34 -4.20 -18.38
C GLN A 150 2.61 -5.23 -17.29
N ILE A 151 2.04 -5.08 -16.08
CA ILE A 151 2.18 -6.09 -15.01
C ILE A 151 1.62 -7.42 -15.54
N PRO A 152 2.39 -8.54 -15.52
CA PRO A 152 1.86 -9.86 -15.81
C PRO A 152 0.97 -10.31 -14.63
N LYS A 153 -0.34 -10.42 -14.87
CA LYS A 153 -1.36 -10.63 -13.83
C LYS A 153 -1.94 -12.03 -13.88
N THR A 154 -2.25 -12.59 -12.71
CA THR A 154 -3.17 -13.74 -12.61
C THR A 154 -4.61 -13.31 -12.88
N ALA A 155 -5.50 -14.28 -13.11
CA ALA A 155 -6.94 -14.01 -13.05
C ALA A 155 -7.33 -13.57 -11.64
N GLY A 156 -8.15 -12.51 -11.53
CA GLY A 156 -8.57 -11.96 -10.24
C GLY A 156 -7.51 -11.10 -9.55
N PHE A 157 -6.60 -10.50 -10.32
CA PHE A 157 -5.61 -9.58 -9.79
C PHE A 157 -6.26 -8.39 -9.09
N LEU A 158 -5.71 -8.01 -7.93
CA LEU A 158 -6.20 -6.86 -7.16
C LEU A 158 -5.15 -5.76 -7.07
N ALA A 159 -5.60 -4.51 -7.20
CA ALA A 159 -4.84 -3.33 -6.82
C ALA A 159 -5.53 -2.60 -5.68
N TYR A 160 -4.86 -2.40 -4.55
CA TYR A 160 -5.46 -1.73 -3.39
C TYR A 160 -4.44 -0.92 -2.57
N ALA A 161 -4.96 -0.16 -1.60
CA ALA A 161 -4.16 0.49 -0.58
C ALA A 161 -4.64 -0.05 0.78
N VAL A 162 -3.69 -0.39 1.64
CA VAL A 162 -3.93 -0.86 3.01
C VAL A 162 -3.08 -0.02 3.94
N ASP A 163 -3.61 0.32 5.10
CA ASP A 163 -2.88 1.03 6.15
C ASP A 163 -2.84 0.17 7.42
N HIS A 164 -1.86 0.40 8.31
CA HIS A 164 -1.70 -0.38 9.53
C HIS A 164 -2.92 -0.39 10.46
N GLU A 165 -3.74 0.66 10.42
CA GLU A 165 -4.96 0.76 11.23
C GLU A 165 -6.20 0.14 10.54
N GLU A 166 -6.04 -0.42 9.33
CA GLU A 166 -7.12 -1.05 8.59
C GLU A 166 -6.97 -2.57 8.58
N SER A 167 -8.09 -3.29 8.71
CA SER A 167 -8.11 -4.71 8.38
C SER A 167 -7.97 -4.91 6.87
N ILE A 168 -7.47 -6.08 6.46
CA ILE A 168 -7.42 -6.47 5.05
C ILE A 168 -8.82 -6.48 4.44
N GLU A 169 -9.84 -6.89 5.19
CA GLU A 169 -11.21 -6.87 4.70
C GLU A 169 -11.65 -5.45 4.33
N GLU A 170 -11.41 -4.46 5.19
CA GLU A 170 -11.73 -3.04 4.94
C GLU A 170 -10.95 -2.50 3.73
N ALA A 171 -9.65 -2.78 3.64
CA ALA A 171 -8.83 -2.35 2.52
C ALA A 171 -9.34 -2.92 1.18
N LEU A 172 -9.72 -4.20 1.16
CA LEU A 172 -10.18 -4.89 -0.04
C LEU A 172 -11.57 -4.43 -0.52
N GLN A 173 -12.39 -3.77 0.33
CA GLN A 173 -13.64 -3.13 -0.12
C GLN A 173 -13.39 -2.00 -1.13
N HIS A 174 -12.18 -1.47 -1.16
CA HIS A 174 -11.78 -0.38 -2.05
C HIS A 174 -10.90 -0.84 -3.22
N ALA A 175 -10.61 -2.14 -3.30
CA ALA A 175 -9.75 -2.72 -4.32
C ALA A 175 -10.30 -2.52 -5.73
N VAL A 176 -9.38 -2.35 -6.68
CA VAL A 176 -9.66 -2.42 -8.10
C VAL A 176 -9.41 -3.85 -8.55
N SER A 177 -10.45 -4.49 -9.05
CA SER A 177 -10.35 -5.79 -9.72
C SER A 177 -10.20 -5.58 -11.22
N VAL A 178 -9.26 -6.31 -11.82
CA VAL A 178 -8.98 -6.28 -13.27
C VAL A 178 -8.91 -7.67 -13.87
#